data_AF-A0A8J2Y5B1-F1
#
_entry.id   AF-A0A8J2Y5B1-F1
#
_cell.length_a   1.000
_cell.length_b   1.000
_cell.length_c   1.000
_cell.angle_alpha   90.00
_cell.angle_beta   90.00
_cell.angle_gamma   90.00
#
_symmetry.space_group_name_H-M   'P 1'
#
loop_
_entity.id
_entity.type
_entity.pdbx_description
1 polymer ?
#
loop_
_entity_poly.entity_id
_entity_poly.type
_entity_poly.pdbx_seq_one_letter_code
_entity_poly.pdbx_strand_id
1 'polypeptide(L)'
;MPLSRDGATGLKNEETLMRLTEDGQTAARDALREIELTQERSRAYSFYRASAPIVMIWGVVWLVCNIVSHVDDGWGSMAWTVGILVGVIASIFFGWRQRDRRPSLTGRETPGWRMIVLGIVFACVLIAGISGIAMIGGLNQLQLNAIISLIVAISYITAGLQSGWRMSALGLVVGAAAIIGWVALRDIYELWMGLFAGGALLLGGYWMSRS
;
A
#
# COMPACT_ATOMS: atom_id res chain seq x y z
N MET A 1 43.99 51.64 -41.18
CA MET A 1 42.71 51.62 -40.44
C MET A 1 42.37 50.15 -40.13
N PRO A 2 42.74 49.59 -38.97
CA PRO A 2 42.34 48.23 -38.61
C PRO A 2 41.23 48.30 -37.55
N LEU A 3 39.99 48.17 -37.98
CA LEU A 3 38.87 47.75 -37.13
C LEU A 3 38.75 46.22 -37.26
N SER A 4 38.28 45.54 -36.22
CA SER A 4 37.86 44.12 -36.23
C SER A 4 38.87 43.04 -35.82
N ARG A 5 39.55 43.18 -34.66
CA ARG A 5 40.07 42.00 -33.91
C ARG A 5 39.41 41.81 -32.55
N ASP A 6 39.06 42.89 -31.85
CA ASP A 6 38.45 42.81 -30.51
C ASP A 6 37.03 42.22 -30.49
N GLY A 7 36.23 42.42 -31.55
CA GLY A 7 34.86 41.88 -31.62
C GLY A 7 34.78 40.36 -31.70
N ALA A 8 35.77 39.70 -32.32
CA ALA A 8 35.80 38.24 -32.46
C ALA A 8 36.11 37.53 -31.14
N THR A 9 36.93 38.15 -30.29
CA THR A 9 37.24 37.66 -28.94
C THR A 9 36.09 37.82 -27.96
N GLY A 10 35.29 38.89 -28.07
CA GLY A 10 34.10 39.11 -27.25
C GLY A 10 33.03 38.03 -27.49
N LEU A 11 32.71 37.76 -28.76
CA LEU A 11 31.71 36.74 -29.14
C LEU A 11 32.11 35.33 -28.69
N LYS A 12 33.39 34.99 -28.79
CA LYS A 12 33.91 33.69 -28.34
C LYS A 12 33.79 33.50 -26.82
N ASN A 13 33.95 34.59 -26.06
CA ASN A 13 33.80 34.58 -24.61
C ASN A 13 32.33 34.47 -24.20
N GLU A 14 31.40 35.17 -24.86
CA GLU A 14 29.96 35.02 -24.62
C GLU A 14 29.46 33.62 -24.94
N GLU A 15 29.89 33.03 -26.05
CA GLU A 15 29.51 31.66 -26.43
C GLU A 15 30.04 30.63 -25.42
N THR A 16 31.25 30.86 -24.90
CA THR A 16 31.84 30.01 -23.85
C THR A 16 31.09 30.16 -22.53
N LEU A 17 30.69 31.38 -22.15
CA LEU A 17 29.92 31.63 -20.93
C LEU A 17 28.51 31.05 -21.02
N MET A 18 27.82 31.17 -22.16
CA MET A 18 26.51 30.54 -22.38
C MET A 18 26.60 29.03 -22.24
N ARG A 19 27.57 28.38 -22.91
CA ARG A 19 27.77 26.93 -22.82
C ARG A 19 28.05 26.48 -21.39
N LEU A 20 28.90 27.20 -20.65
CA LEU A 20 29.18 26.88 -19.24
C LEU A 20 27.92 26.99 -18.35
N THR A 21 27.04 27.96 -18.60
CA THR A 21 25.78 28.08 -17.86
C THR A 21 24.76 27.00 -18.23
N GLU A 22 24.68 26.62 -19.51
CA GLU A 22 23.76 25.61 -20.01
C GLU A 22 24.17 24.20 -19.54
N ASP A 23 25.48 23.90 -19.57
CA ASP A 23 26.06 22.68 -19.02
C ASP A 23 25.86 22.60 -17.50
N GLY A 24 26.07 23.72 -16.79
CA GLY A 24 25.83 23.82 -15.35
C GLY A 24 24.36 23.62 -14.96
N GLN A 25 23.42 24.18 -15.73
CA GLN A 25 22.00 23.97 -15.52
C GLN A 25 21.57 22.54 -15.83
N THR A 26 22.12 21.93 -16.89
CA THR A 26 21.84 20.54 -17.26
C THR A 26 22.35 19.58 -16.19
N ALA A 27 23.60 19.75 -15.74
CA ALA A 27 24.18 18.96 -14.65
C ALA A 27 23.40 19.10 -13.33
N ALA A 28 22.92 20.31 -13.00
CA ALA A 28 22.08 20.53 -11.83
C ALA A 28 20.72 19.82 -11.96
N ARG A 29 20.08 19.85 -13.14
CA ARG A 29 18.81 19.15 -13.40
C ARG A 29 18.99 17.64 -13.34
N ASP A 30 20.08 17.12 -13.88
CA ASP A 30 20.39 15.69 -13.86
C ASP A 30 20.68 15.20 -12.43
N ALA A 31 21.46 15.95 -11.66
CA ALA A 31 21.72 15.65 -10.25
C ALA A 31 20.43 15.68 -9.41
N LEU A 32 19.55 16.67 -9.61
CA LEU A 32 18.25 16.73 -8.94
C LEU A 32 17.36 15.55 -9.31
N ARG A 33 17.32 15.18 -10.59
CA ARG A 33 16.57 14.02 -11.09
C ARG A 33 17.09 12.71 -10.49
N GLU A 34 18.40 12.56 -10.35
CA GLU A 34 19.01 11.38 -9.74
C GLU A 34 18.68 11.29 -8.24
N ILE A 35 18.68 12.42 -7.53
CA ILE A 35 18.23 12.50 -6.13
C ILE A 35 16.75 12.12 -6.02
N GLU A 36 15.88 12.67 -6.86
CA GLU A 36 14.45 12.34 -6.88
C GLU A 36 14.21 10.84 -7.11
N LEU A 37 14.85 10.25 -8.11
CA LEU A 37 14.74 8.81 -8.41
C LEU A 37 15.25 7.94 -7.25
N THR A 38 16.33 8.35 -6.59
CA THR A 38 16.90 7.65 -5.44
C THR A 38 15.99 7.77 -4.20
N GLN A 39 15.40 8.93 -4.00
CA GLN A 39 14.48 9.21 -2.90
C GLN A 39 13.14 8.48 -3.08
N GLU A 40 12.62 8.40 -4.31
CA GLU A 40 11.41 7.61 -4.64
C GLU A 40 11.62 6.12 -4.34
N ARG A 41 12.74 5.55 -4.78
CA ARG A 41 13.09 4.14 -4.50
C ARG A 41 13.19 3.91 -3.00
N SER A 42 13.92 4.76 -2.28
CA SER A 42 14.10 4.65 -0.83
C SER A 42 12.76 4.75 -0.07
N ARG A 43 11.85 5.62 -0.54
CA ARG A 43 10.51 5.77 0.04
C ARG A 43 9.67 4.51 -0.17
N ALA A 44 9.68 3.92 -1.36
CA ALA A 44 8.99 2.66 -1.66
C ALA A 44 9.46 1.51 -0.76
N TYR A 45 10.78 1.33 -0.59
CA TYR A 45 11.35 0.32 0.30
C TYR A 45 10.95 0.52 1.76
N SER A 46 11.00 1.76 2.25
CA SER A 46 10.59 2.08 3.63
C SER A 46 9.10 1.78 3.87
N PHE A 47 8.25 2.04 2.86
CA PHE A 47 6.83 1.76 2.91
C PHE A 47 6.54 0.26 2.94
N TYR A 48 7.24 -0.54 2.13
CA TYR A 48 7.05 -2.00 2.10
C TYR A 48 7.45 -2.68 3.40
N ARG A 49 8.61 -2.34 3.96
CA ARG A 49 9.04 -2.90 5.26
C ARG A 49 8.10 -2.52 6.40
N ALA A 50 7.52 -1.31 6.35
CA ALA A 50 6.57 -0.86 7.36
C ALA A 50 5.20 -1.56 7.24
N SER A 51 4.74 -1.79 6.01
CA SER A 51 3.42 -2.36 5.72
C SER A 51 3.39 -3.88 5.83
N ALA A 52 4.53 -4.57 5.60
CA ALA A 52 4.64 -6.02 5.62
C ALA A 52 4.01 -6.72 6.85
N PRO A 53 4.35 -6.37 8.11
CA PRO A 53 3.77 -7.05 9.28
C PRO A 53 2.27 -6.80 9.43
N ILE A 54 1.78 -5.62 9.05
CA ILE A 54 0.35 -5.30 9.10
C ILE A 54 -0.40 -6.18 8.10
N VAL A 55 0.10 -6.28 6.86
CA VAL A 55 -0.51 -7.11 5.81
C VAL A 55 -0.52 -8.59 6.21
N MET A 56 0.55 -9.09 6.83
CA MET A 56 0.59 -10.47 7.33
C MET A 56 -0.50 -10.75 8.38
N ILE A 57 -0.67 -9.85 9.36
CA ILE A 57 -1.65 -10.02 10.44
C ILE A 57 -3.06 -10.04 9.88
N TRP A 58 -3.36 -9.13 8.94
CA TRP A 58 -4.64 -9.14 8.24
C TRP A 58 -4.86 -10.42 7.42
N GLY A 59 -3.79 -10.98 6.84
CA GLY A 59 -3.83 -12.31 6.21
C GLY A 59 -4.22 -13.43 7.18
N VAL A 60 -3.67 -13.43 8.42
CA VAL A 60 -4.06 -14.39 9.47
C VAL A 60 -5.51 -14.18 9.89
N VAL A 61 -5.92 -12.94 10.13
CA VAL A 61 -7.32 -12.60 10.50
C VAL A 61 -8.27 -13.09 9.43
N TRP A 62 -7.99 -12.82 8.15
CA TRP A 62 -8.81 -13.31 7.06
C TRP A 62 -8.87 -14.83 7.01
N LEU A 63 -7.75 -15.51 7.17
CA LEU A 63 -7.71 -16.97 7.16
C LEU A 63 -8.57 -17.56 8.28
N VAL A 64 -8.39 -17.08 9.51
CA VAL A 64 -9.12 -17.59 10.68
C VAL A 64 -10.61 -17.26 10.60
N CYS A 65 -10.96 -16.00 10.33
CA CYS A 65 -12.37 -15.58 10.32
C CYS A 65 -13.16 -16.29 9.22
N ASN A 66 -12.59 -16.45 8.02
CA ASN A 66 -13.26 -17.17 6.94
C ASN A 66 -13.41 -18.67 7.22
N ILE A 67 -12.44 -19.31 7.88
CA ILE A 67 -12.58 -20.72 8.28
C ILE A 67 -13.71 -20.86 9.31
N VAL A 68 -13.78 -19.95 10.29
CA VAL A 68 -14.82 -19.99 11.31
C VAL A 68 -16.19 -19.72 10.69
N SER A 69 -16.30 -18.75 9.77
CA SER A 69 -17.56 -18.49 9.04
C SER A 69 -18.03 -19.73 8.28
N HIS A 70 -17.11 -20.48 7.64
CA HIS A 70 -17.49 -21.66 6.86
C HIS A 70 -18.03 -22.82 7.71
N VAL A 71 -17.54 -22.96 8.95
CA VAL A 71 -17.96 -24.03 9.86
C VAL A 71 -19.27 -23.68 10.54
N ASP A 72 -19.46 -22.43 10.93
CA ASP A 72 -20.65 -21.96 11.63
C ASP A 72 -20.91 -20.46 11.35
N ASP A 73 -21.98 -20.20 10.59
CA ASP A 73 -22.42 -18.85 10.24
C ASP A 73 -22.71 -17.98 11.48
N GLY A 74 -23.21 -18.58 12.57
CA GLY A 74 -23.53 -17.89 13.81
C GLY A 74 -22.29 -17.40 14.56
N TRP A 75 -21.22 -18.20 14.57
CA TRP A 75 -19.93 -17.78 15.13
C TRP A 75 -19.11 -16.89 14.20
N GLY A 76 -19.38 -16.94 12.89
CA GLY A 76 -18.69 -16.13 11.88
C GLY A 76 -18.69 -14.63 12.20
N SER A 77 -19.84 -14.05 12.53
CA SER A 77 -19.96 -12.63 12.88
C SER A 77 -19.14 -12.25 14.12
N MET A 78 -19.13 -13.12 15.13
CA MET A 78 -18.33 -12.92 16.35
C MET A 78 -16.83 -13.03 16.05
N ALA A 79 -16.43 -14.01 15.23
CA ALA A 79 -15.05 -14.18 14.79
C ALA A 79 -14.55 -12.96 14.02
N TRP A 80 -15.36 -12.40 13.11
CA TRP A 80 -15.02 -11.16 12.41
C TRP A 80 -14.90 -9.96 13.34
N THR A 81 -15.81 -9.82 14.32
CA THR A 81 -15.73 -8.75 15.32
C THR A 81 -14.43 -8.82 16.13
N VAL A 82 -14.11 -10.00 16.65
CA VAL A 82 -12.87 -10.25 17.41
C VAL A 82 -11.64 -10.07 16.50
N GLY A 83 -11.69 -10.60 15.28
CA GLY A 83 -10.62 -10.50 14.30
C GLY A 83 -10.30 -9.06 13.91
N ILE A 84 -11.31 -8.21 13.74
CA ILE A 84 -11.13 -6.77 13.50
C ILE A 84 -10.47 -6.10 14.70
N LEU A 85 -10.95 -6.37 15.91
CA LEU A 85 -10.35 -5.82 17.13
C LEU A 85 -8.88 -6.19 17.25
N VAL A 86 -8.55 -7.47 17.04
CA VAL A 86 -7.17 -7.97 17.05
C VAL A 86 -6.34 -7.31 15.95
N GLY A 87 -6.86 -7.25 14.73
CA GLY A 87 -6.20 -6.63 13.59
C GLY A 87 -5.89 -5.15 13.81
N VAL A 88 -6.82 -4.40 14.42
CA VAL A 88 -6.64 -2.98 14.77
C VAL A 88 -5.59 -2.82 15.87
N ILE A 89 -5.73 -3.54 16.99
CA ILE A 89 -4.78 -3.45 18.11
C ILE A 89 -3.37 -3.79 17.63
N ALA A 90 -3.23 -4.86 16.86
CA ALA A 90 -1.95 -5.27 16.32
C ALA A 90 -1.40 -4.23 15.33
N SER A 91 -2.24 -3.67 14.45
CA SER A 91 -1.82 -2.59 13.53
C SER A 91 -1.29 -1.36 14.29
N ILE A 92 -1.96 -0.96 15.37
CA ILE A 92 -1.52 0.14 16.24
C ILE A 92 -0.19 -0.21 16.91
N PHE A 93 -0.07 -1.40 17.47
CA PHE A 93 1.14 -1.87 18.15
C PHE A 93 2.36 -1.90 17.20
N PHE A 94 2.21 -2.48 16.01
CA PHE A 94 3.28 -2.53 15.01
C PHE A 94 3.58 -1.15 14.43
N GLY A 95 2.56 -0.30 14.24
CA GLY A 95 2.75 1.09 13.83
C GLY A 95 3.55 1.91 14.86
N TRP A 96 3.30 1.69 16.16
CA TRP A 96 4.04 2.34 17.23
C TRP A 96 5.48 1.83 17.33
N ARG A 97 5.70 0.51 17.36
CA ARG A 97 7.03 -0.12 17.44
C ARG A 97 7.94 0.22 16.25
N GLN A 98 7.37 0.57 15.11
CA GLN A 98 8.12 0.98 13.93
C GLN A 98 8.52 2.47 13.94
N ARG A 99 7.91 3.33 14.78
CA ARG A 99 8.38 4.71 14.98
C ARG A 99 9.80 4.75 15.54
N ASP A 100 10.10 3.86 16.47
CA ASP A 100 11.39 3.84 17.20
C ASP A 100 12.58 3.33 16.35
N ARG A 101 12.32 2.75 15.17
CA ARG A 101 13.33 2.15 14.30
C ARG A 101 13.68 2.97 13.05
N ARG A 102 13.15 4.19 12.92
CA ARG A 102 13.48 5.08 11.80
C ARG A 102 14.70 5.93 12.16
N PRO A 103 15.87 5.76 11.52
CA PRO A 103 16.93 6.76 11.63
C PRO A 103 16.43 8.03 10.91
N SER A 104 16.33 9.13 11.63
CA SER A 104 15.99 10.45 11.10
C SER A 104 17.16 10.98 10.25
N LEU A 105 17.28 10.53 9.01
CA LEU A 105 18.34 11.02 8.11
C LEU A 105 17.90 12.18 7.20
N THR A 106 16.61 12.47 7.07
CA THR A 106 16.12 13.67 6.38
C THR A 106 14.78 14.13 6.95
N GLY A 107 14.66 15.42 7.26
CA GLY A 107 13.53 16.07 7.94
C GLY A 107 12.24 16.19 7.14
N ARG A 108 11.78 15.11 6.50
CA ARG A 108 10.44 15.02 5.93
C ARG A 108 9.77 13.74 6.40
N GLU A 109 9.17 13.86 7.58
CA GLU A 109 8.36 12.83 8.19
C GLU A 109 7.30 12.34 7.19
N THR A 110 7.39 11.09 6.74
CA THR A 110 6.15 10.41 6.34
C THR A 110 5.45 10.09 7.65
N PRO A 111 4.38 10.81 7.99
CA PRO A 111 3.95 10.81 9.37
C PRO A 111 3.26 9.47 9.59
N GLY A 112 3.82 8.63 10.48
CA GLY A 112 3.30 7.29 10.78
C GLY A 112 1.82 7.28 11.16
N TRP A 113 1.27 8.44 11.53
CA TRP A 113 -0.16 8.69 11.69
C TRP A 113 -0.98 8.37 10.43
N ARG A 114 -0.46 8.54 9.20
CA ARG A 114 -1.20 8.28 7.96
C ARG A 114 -1.50 6.80 7.80
N MET A 115 -0.58 5.92 8.22
CA MET A 115 -0.82 4.47 8.27
C MET A 115 -1.80 4.09 9.37
N ILE A 116 -1.72 4.75 10.54
CA ILE A 116 -2.67 4.56 11.63
C ILE A 116 -4.08 4.99 11.19
N VAL A 117 -4.21 6.14 10.53
CA VAL A 117 -5.47 6.66 9.99
C VAL A 117 -6.02 5.77 8.90
N LEU A 118 -5.17 5.29 7.97
CA LEU A 118 -5.60 4.33 6.97
C LEU A 118 -6.12 3.04 7.63
N GLY A 119 -5.44 2.54 8.67
CA GLY A 119 -5.90 1.40 9.46
C GLY A 119 -7.22 1.66 10.18
N ILE A 120 -7.40 2.84 10.78
CA ILE A 120 -8.63 3.25 11.46
C ILE A 120 -9.77 3.41 10.46
N VAL A 121 -9.56 4.10 9.34
CA VAL A 121 -10.56 4.29 8.28
C VAL A 121 -10.98 2.94 7.71
N PHE A 122 -10.02 2.05 7.46
CA PHE A 122 -10.29 0.69 7.01
C PHE A 122 -11.10 -0.09 8.04
N ALA A 123 -10.74 -0.05 9.32
CA ALA A 123 -11.50 -0.68 10.40
C ALA A 123 -12.93 -0.10 10.53
N CYS A 124 -13.08 1.22 10.40
CA CYS A 124 -14.39 1.88 10.42
C CYS A 124 -15.26 1.43 9.24
N VAL A 125 -14.71 1.28 8.04
CA VAL A 125 -15.44 0.75 6.87
C VAL A 125 -15.89 -0.69 7.12
N LEU A 126 -15.04 -1.53 7.70
CA LEU A 126 -15.39 -2.92 8.04
C LEU A 126 -16.50 -2.98 9.11
N ILE A 127 -16.36 -2.21 10.19
CA ILE A 127 -17.33 -2.15 11.28
C ILE A 127 -18.66 -1.58 10.79
N ALA A 128 -18.64 -0.51 9.98
CA ALA A 128 -19.84 0.08 9.41
C ALA A 128 -20.54 -0.89 8.44
N GLY A 129 -19.77 -1.65 7.66
CA GLY A 129 -20.31 -2.70 6.79
C GLY A 129 -21.04 -3.78 7.59
N ILE A 130 -20.38 -4.36 8.59
CA ILE A 130 -20.95 -5.41 9.46
C ILE A 130 -22.17 -4.88 10.23
N SER A 131 -22.09 -3.67 10.79
CA SER A 131 -23.19 -3.04 11.53
C SER A 131 -24.37 -2.69 10.63
N GLY A 132 -24.11 -2.32 9.38
CA GLY A 132 -25.15 -2.06 8.37
C GLY A 132 -25.98 -3.30 8.04
N ILE A 133 -25.38 -4.49 8.06
CA ILE A 133 -26.14 -5.76 7.90
C ILE A 133 -27.09 -5.98 9.07
N ALA A 134 -26.59 -5.81 10.31
CA ALA A 134 -27.38 -6.01 11.51
C ALA A 134 -28.61 -5.09 11.56
N MET A 135 -28.52 -3.91 10.94
CA MET A 135 -29.63 -2.94 10.88
C MET A 135 -30.57 -3.10 9.67
N ILE A 136 -30.08 -3.56 8.51
CA ILE A 136 -30.86 -3.58 7.25
C ILE A 136 -31.48 -4.96 6.96
N GLY A 137 -31.00 -6.04 7.59
CA GLY A 137 -31.63 -7.36 7.54
C GLY A 137 -31.67 -8.05 6.17
N GLY A 138 -30.99 -7.51 5.15
CA GLY A 138 -31.10 -7.98 3.75
C GLY A 138 -29.82 -8.48 3.07
N LEU A 139 -28.65 -8.31 3.69
CA LEU A 139 -27.37 -8.72 3.08
C LEU A 139 -26.88 -10.02 3.72
N ASN A 140 -26.66 -11.03 2.88
CA ASN A 140 -26.07 -12.29 3.30
C ASN A 140 -24.56 -12.11 3.59
N GLN A 141 -24.01 -12.79 4.58
CA GLN A 141 -22.61 -12.66 5.04
C GLN A 141 -21.60 -12.82 3.88
N LEU A 142 -21.91 -13.73 2.96
CA LEU A 142 -21.20 -13.96 1.70
C LEU A 142 -21.05 -12.68 0.84
N GLN A 143 -22.15 -11.91 0.68
CA GLN A 143 -22.17 -10.72 -0.17
C GLN A 143 -21.29 -9.62 0.41
N LEU A 144 -21.31 -9.46 1.74
CA LEU A 144 -20.50 -8.46 2.40
C LEU A 144 -19.02 -8.81 2.39
N ASN A 145 -18.68 -10.09 2.58
CA ASN A 145 -17.30 -10.55 2.45
C ASN A 145 -16.75 -10.24 1.04
N ALA A 146 -17.55 -10.46 -0.01
CA ALA A 146 -17.19 -10.11 -1.38
C ALA A 146 -17.03 -8.60 -1.61
N ILE A 147 -17.98 -7.79 -1.15
CA ILE A 147 -17.91 -6.32 -1.28
C ILE A 147 -16.69 -5.76 -0.55
N ILE A 148 -16.49 -6.18 0.70
CA ILE A 148 -15.34 -5.77 1.51
C ILE A 148 -14.06 -6.17 0.79
N SER A 149 -13.95 -7.42 0.35
CA SER A 149 -12.74 -7.92 -0.31
C SER A 149 -12.38 -7.13 -1.57
N LEU A 150 -13.38 -6.71 -2.35
CA LEU A 150 -13.17 -5.82 -3.49
C LEU A 150 -12.71 -4.41 -3.08
N ILE A 151 -13.28 -3.84 -2.01
CA ILE A 151 -12.82 -2.56 -1.46
C ILE A 151 -11.36 -2.65 -1.01
N VAL A 152 -10.97 -3.74 -0.33
CA VAL A 152 -9.58 -4.00 0.06
C VAL A 152 -8.68 -4.11 -1.16
N ALA A 153 -9.09 -4.87 -2.17
CA ALA A 153 -8.35 -5.06 -3.41
C ALA A 153 -8.08 -3.73 -4.13
N ILE A 154 -9.12 -2.90 -4.29
CA ILE A 154 -9.01 -1.57 -4.90
C ILE A 154 -8.05 -0.70 -4.07
N SER A 155 -8.19 -0.70 -2.75
CA SER A 155 -7.32 0.07 -1.85
C SER A 155 -5.85 -0.31 -2.02
N TYR A 156 -5.53 -1.60 -2.14
CA TYR A 156 -4.18 -2.07 -2.42
C TYR A 156 -3.68 -1.72 -3.82
N ILE A 157 -4.55 -1.78 -4.83
CA ILE A 157 -4.20 -1.33 -6.18
C ILE A 157 -3.83 0.16 -6.17
N THR A 158 -4.65 1.01 -5.56
CA THR A 158 -4.40 2.45 -5.46
C THR A 158 -3.15 2.76 -4.63
N ALA A 159 -2.93 2.06 -3.52
CA ALA A 159 -1.72 2.21 -2.70
C ALA A 159 -0.46 1.78 -3.47
N GLY A 160 -0.54 0.72 -4.27
CA GLY A 160 0.56 0.25 -5.11
C GLY A 160 0.87 1.15 -6.30
N LEU A 161 -0.13 1.83 -6.90
CA LEU A 161 0.14 2.85 -7.91
C LEU A 161 0.99 4.01 -7.37
N GLN A 162 0.89 4.31 -6.07
CA GLN A 162 1.65 5.37 -5.42
C GLN A 162 2.99 4.92 -4.84
N SER A 163 3.14 3.62 -4.53
CA SER A 163 4.29 3.11 -3.74
C SER A 163 5.09 2.02 -4.46
N GLY A 164 4.64 1.57 -5.62
CA GLY A 164 5.27 0.58 -6.49
C GLY A 164 4.41 -0.69 -6.72
N TRP A 165 4.73 -1.41 -7.80
CA TRP A 165 3.89 -2.45 -8.40
C TRP A 165 3.48 -3.62 -7.49
N ARG A 166 4.23 -3.90 -6.42
CA ARG A 166 4.03 -5.08 -5.56
C ARG A 166 2.72 -5.07 -4.79
N MET A 167 2.35 -3.90 -4.26
CA MET A 167 1.05 -3.70 -3.60
C MET A 167 -0.10 -3.79 -4.60
N SER A 168 0.11 -3.33 -5.83
CA SER A 168 -0.89 -3.47 -6.89
C SER A 168 -1.06 -4.93 -7.31
N ALA A 169 0.02 -5.71 -7.38
CA ALA A 169 -0.06 -7.15 -7.62
C ALA A 169 -0.86 -7.86 -6.52
N LEU A 170 -0.66 -7.49 -5.25
CA LEU A 170 -1.45 -8.04 -4.14
C LEU A 170 -2.93 -7.69 -4.25
N GLY A 171 -3.26 -6.43 -4.51
CA GLY A 171 -4.64 -6.02 -4.72
C GLY A 171 -5.28 -6.73 -5.91
N LEU A 172 -4.53 -6.95 -6.99
CA LEU A 172 -5.01 -7.65 -8.18
C LEU A 172 -5.26 -9.15 -7.91
N VAL A 173 -4.38 -9.80 -7.14
CA VAL A 173 -4.57 -11.20 -6.72
C VAL A 173 -5.79 -11.34 -5.80
N VAL A 174 -5.92 -10.46 -4.80
CA VAL A 174 -7.07 -10.47 -3.89
C VAL A 174 -8.38 -10.18 -4.64
N GLY A 175 -8.36 -9.21 -5.56
CA GLY A 175 -9.53 -8.86 -6.37
C GLY A 175 -9.93 -9.99 -7.32
N ALA A 176 -8.96 -10.62 -7.99
CA ALA A 176 -9.21 -11.79 -8.83
C ALA A 176 -9.76 -12.96 -8.02
N ALA A 177 -9.19 -13.24 -6.84
CA ALA A 177 -9.68 -14.29 -5.95
C ALA A 177 -11.13 -14.02 -5.50
N ALA A 178 -11.47 -12.77 -5.19
CA ALA A 178 -12.82 -12.37 -4.81
C ALA A 178 -13.82 -12.56 -5.96
N ILE A 179 -13.47 -12.16 -7.18
CA ILE A 179 -14.33 -12.32 -8.37
C ILE A 179 -14.51 -13.80 -8.72
N ILE A 180 -13.41 -14.55 -8.78
CA ILE A 180 -13.43 -15.99 -9.11
C ILE A 180 -14.23 -16.75 -8.06
N GLY A 181 -13.98 -16.48 -6.78
CA GLY A 181 -14.74 -17.07 -5.70
C GLY A 181 -16.24 -16.81 -5.85
N TRP A 182 -16.61 -15.55 -6.15
CA TRP A 182 -18.01 -15.15 -6.23
C TRP A 182 -18.78 -15.79 -7.39
N VAL A 183 -18.10 -15.94 -8.54
CA VAL A 183 -18.71 -16.46 -9.77
C VAL A 183 -18.72 -17.99 -9.81
N ALA A 184 -17.64 -18.64 -9.36
CA ALA A 184 -17.43 -20.07 -9.55
C ALA A 184 -17.60 -20.90 -8.27
N LEU A 185 -17.38 -20.32 -7.08
CA LEU A 185 -17.20 -21.07 -5.84
C LEU A 185 -18.00 -20.47 -4.68
N ARG A 186 -19.31 -20.23 -4.87
CA ARG A 186 -20.17 -19.67 -3.82
C ARG A 186 -20.25 -20.55 -2.57
N ASP A 187 -20.32 -21.86 -2.73
CA ASP A 187 -20.51 -22.81 -1.62
C ASP A 187 -19.28 -22.94 -0.72
N ILE A 188 -18.08 -22.73 -1.29
CA ILE A 188 -16.80 -22.77 -0.56
C ILE A 188 -16.13 -21.40 -0.53
N TYR A 189 -16.89 -20.33 -0.76
CA TYR A 189 -16.37 -18.97 -0.99
C TYR A 189 -15.50 -18.51 0.16
N GLU A 190 -15.99 -18.71 1.38
CA GLU A 190 -15.29 -18.28 2.59
C GLU A 190 -13.97 -19.03 2.71
N LEU A 191 -13.98 -20.36 2.54
CA LEU A 191 -12.78 -21.17 2.59
C LEU A 191 -11.77 -20.77 1.49
N TRP A 192 -12.26 -20.54 0.26
CA TRP A 192 -11.47 -20.03 -0.86
C TRP A 192 -10.83 -18.69 -0.53
N MET A 193 -11.60 -17.74 0.01
CA MET A 193 -11.11 -16.41 0.38
C MET A 193 -10.12 -16.44 1.54
N GLY A 194 -10.37 -17.26 2.55
CA GLY A 194 -9.44 -17.47 3.66
C GLY A 194 -8.09 -18.00 3.19
N LEU A 195 -8.10 -18.99 2.28
CA LEU A 195 -6.89 -19.66 1.82
C LEU A 195 -6.15 -18.85 0.75
N PHE A 196 -6.84 -18.39 -0.30
CA PHE A 196 -6.21 -17.65 -1.39
C PHE A 196 -5.96 -16.20 -1.04
N ALA A 197 -6.94 -15.47 -0.52
CA ALA A 197 -6.72 -14.07 -0.22
C ALA A 197 -5.95 -13.90 1.09
N GLY A 198 -6.27 -14.66 2.15
CA GLY A 198 -5.45 -14.69 3.37
C GLY A 198 -4.02 -15.17 3.12
N GLY A 199 -3.84 -16.24 2.33
CA GLY A 199 -2.54 -16.74 1.92
C GLY A 199 -1.75 -15.77 1.04
N ALA A 200 -2.41 -15.09 0.10
CA ALA A 200 -1.77 -14.06 -0.72
C ALA A 200 -1.28 -12.88 0.13
N LEU A 201 -2.00 -12.50 1.18
CA LEU A 201 -1.55 -11.46 2.11
C LEU A 201 -0.36 -11.90 2.95
N LEU A 202 -0.35 -13.15 3.43
CA LEU A 202 0.81 -13.70 4.15
C LEU A 202 2.06 -13.75 3.29
N LEU A 203 1.96 -14.35 2.10
CA LEU A 203 3.05 -14.45 1.13
C LEU A 203 3.48 -13.06 0.63
N GLY A 204 2.50 -12.18 0.38
CA GLY A 204 2.71 -10.80 -0.02
C GLY A 204 3.48 -9.99 1.01
N GLY A 205 3.05 -10.08 2.27
CA GLY A 205 3.74 -9.46 3.40
C GLY A 205 5.16 -10.00 3.53
N TYR A 206 5.37 -11.31 3.36
CA TYR A 206 6.69 -11.92 3.42
C TYR A 206 7.60 -11.43 2.29
N TRP A 207 7.07 -11.38 1.06
CA TRP A 207 7.80 -10.88 -0.09
C TRP A 207 8.18 -9.40 0.04
N MET A 208 7.28 -8.57 0.61
CA MET A 208 7.57 -7.17 0.94
C MET A 208 8.61 -7.02 2.05
N SER A 209 8.71 -7.97 2.98
CA SER A 209 9.69 -7.92 4.08
C SER A 209 11.12 -8.25 3.66
N ARG A 210 11.30 -8.97 2.54
CA ARG A 210 12.59 -9.48 2.05
C ARG A 210 13.30 -8.57 1.04
N SER A 211 12.71 -7.43 0.69
CA SER A 211 13.29 -6.46 -0.23
C SER A 211 13.68 -5.18 0.47
#